data_AF-A0A7V9L7H3-F1
#
_entry.id   AF-A0A7V9L7H3-F1
#
_cell.length_a   1.000
_cell.length_b   1.000
_cell.length_c   1.000
_cell.angle_alpha   90.00
_cell.angle_beta   90.00
_cell.angle_gamma   90.00
#
_symmetry.space_group_name_H-M   'P 1'
#
loop_
_entity.id
_entity.type
_entity.pdbx_description
1 polymer ?
#
loop_
_entity_poly.entity_id
_entity_poly.type
_entity_poly.pdbx_seq_one_letter_code
_entity_poly.pdbx_strand_id
1 'polypeptide(L)'
;MDEHGRFTVAEDSDEVIATALVIATAPHNADAAATALAPGGDGLSTQGIGSIDRITDREDLPAPFDNDLALDPDRQELWRLFREKDRRHPRVGQYVITGDELRALVKQALALRSAR
;
A
#
# COMPACT_ATOMS: atom_id res chain seq x y z
N MET A 1 12.70 -4.43 6.25
CA MET A 1 12.36 -5.75 5.75
C MET A 1 12.92 -6.75 6.76
N ASP A 2 12.10 -7.63 7.31
CA ASP A 2 12.59 -8.65 8.25
C ASP A 2 13.54 -9.65 7.56
N GLU A 3 14.10 -10.57 8.33
CA GLU A 3 15.02 -11.62 7.83
C GLU A 3 14.40 -12.56 6.77
N HIS A 4 13.07 -12.50 6.57
CA HIS A 4 12.32 -13.27 5.58
C HIS A 4 11.85 -12.43 4.39
N GLY A 5 12.25 -11.16 4.31
CA GLY A 5 11.84 -10.30 3.21
C GLY A 5 10.48 -9.63 3.38
N ARG A 6 9.88 -9.71 4.58
CA ARG A 6 8.54 -9.14 4.83
C ARG A 6 8.64 -7.70 5.32
N PHE A 7 7.76 -6.85 4.83
CA PHE A 7 7.66 -5.47 5.28
C PHE A 7 6.87 -5.43 6.59
N THR A 8 7.45 -4.84 7.63
CA THR A 8 6.76 -4.68 8.91
C THR A 8 6.31 -3.24 9.06
N VAL A 9 5.12 -3.03 9.63
CA VAL A 9 4.56 -1.67 9.91
C VAL A 9 5.50 -0.84 10.78
N ALA A 10 6.39 -1.47 11.56
CA ALA A 10 7.41 -0.79 12.36
C ALA A 10 8.46 -0.03 11.53
N GLU A 11 8.56 -0.29 10.24
CA GLU A 11 9.48 0.36 9.31
C GLU A 11 8.83 1.47 8.48
N ASP A 12 7.57 1.80 8.79
CA ASP A 12 6.83 2.90 8.19
C ASP A 12 7.24 4.27 8.75
N SER A 13 8.55 4.56 8.76
CA SER A 13 9.10 5.80 9.33
C SER A 13 8.56 7.05 8.67
N ASP A 14 8.11 6.91 7.42
CA ASP A 14 7.54 7.99 6.65
C ASP A 14 6.01 8.09 6.81
N GLU A 15 5.31 7.12 7.39
CA GLU A 15 3.84 7.02 7.47
C GLU A 15 3.13 6.73 6.13
N VAL A 16 3.79 6.07 5.18
CA VAL A 16 3.20 5.67 3.89
C VAL A 16 2.17 4.56 4.08
N ILE A 17 2.49 3.52 4.85
CA ILE A 17 1.57 2.42 5.15
C ILE A 17 0.37 2.94 5.94
N ALA A 18 0.62 3.78 6.96
CA ALA A 18 -0.43 4.42 7.73
C ALA A 18 -1.36 5.25 6.83
N THR A 19 -0.81 6.04 5.90
CA THR A 19 -1.59 6.84 4.95
C THR A 19 -2.44 5.95 4.03
N ALA A 20 -1.86 4.90 3.45
CA ALA A 20 -2.58 3.93 2.63
C ALA A 20 -3.77 3.32 3.40
N LEU A 21 -3.56 2.94 4.66
CA LEU A 21 -4.62 2.37 5.49
C LEU A 21 -5.72 3.38 5.82
N VAL A 22 -5.40 4.66 6.00
CA VAL A 22 -6.42 5.71 6.13
C VAL A 22 -7.25 5.81 4.86
N ILE A 23 -6.64 5.77 3.68
CA ILE A 23 -7.37 5.78 2.39
C ILE A 23 -8.32 4.58 2.30
N ALA A 24 -7.80 3.37 2.54
CA ALA A 24 -8.55 2.11 2.43
C ALA A 24 -9.69 2.01 3.45
N THR A 25 -9.50 2.60 4.64
CA THR A 25 -10.48 2.50 5.74
C THR A 25 -11.31 3.75 5.94
N ALA A 26 -11.20 4.78 5.08
CA ALA A 26 -12.05 5.96 5.18
C ALA A 26 -13.53 5.57 5.01
N PRO A 27 -14.48 6.12 5.79
CA PRO A 27 -15.89 5.67 5.77
C PRO A 27 -16.57 5.77 4.40
N HIS A 28 -16.18 6.75 3.57
CA HIS A 28 -16.71 6.89 2.20
C HIS A 28 -16.09 5.89 1.21
N ASN A 29 -14.95 5.28 1.57
CA ASN A 29 -14.25 4.29 0.75
C ASN A 29 -14.44 2.86 1.26
N ALA A 30 -15.02 2.64 2.45
CA ALA A 30 -15.01 1.34 3.12
C ALA A 30 -15.62 0.21 2.26
N ASP A 31 -16.74 0.48 1.60
CA ASP A 31 -17.39 -0.51 0.72
C ASP A 31 -16.66 -0.66 -0.63
N ALA A 32 -16.10 0.44 -1.15
CA ALA A 32 -15.33 0.45 -2.39
C ALA A 32 -13.97 -0.24 -2.25
N ALA A 33 -13.36 -0.16 -1.06
CA ALA A 33 -12.02 -0.66 -0.81
C ALA A 33 -11.94 -2.18 -0.89
N ALA A 34 -12.98 -2.89 -0.47
CA ALA A 34 -13.02 -4.35 -0.57
C ALA A 34 -12.93 -4.83 -2.03
N THR A 35 -13.57 -4.10 -2.96
CA THR A 35 -13.52 -4.43 -4.39
C THR A 35 -12.23 -3.94 -5.02
N ALA A 36 -11.83 -2.70 -4.72
CA ALA A 36 -10.65 -2.08 -5.30
C ALA A 36 -9.33 -2.77 -4.90
N LEU A 37 -9.28 -3.38 -3.71
CA LEU A 37 -8.10 -4.08 -3.18
C LEU A 37 -8.23 -5.62 -3.24
N ALA A 38 -9.25 -6.14 -3.92
CA ALA A 38 -9.38 -7.57 -4.18
C ALA A 38 -8.29 -8.07 -5.15
N PRO A 39 -7.99 -9.37 -5.19
CA PRO A 39 -7.17 -9.94 -6.27
C PRO A 39 -7.83 -9.66 -7.62
N GLY A 40 -7.24 -8.78 -8.43
CA GLY A 40 -7.88 -8.30 -9.67
C GLY A 40 -8.28 -6.83 -9.68
N GLY A 41 -8.35 -6.17 -8.52
CA GLY A 41 -8.69 -4.76 -8.41
C GLY A 41 -7.55 -3.85 -8.87
N ASP A 42 -7.91 -2.61 -9.20
CA ASP A 42 -6.97 -1.61 -9.75
C ASP A 42 -6.41 -0.67 -8.67
N GLY A 43 -6.95 -0.72 -7.44
CA GLY A 43 -6.52 0.14 -6.35
C GLY A 43 -7.40 1.36 -6.09
N LEU A 44 -6.89 2.26 -5.23
CA LEU A 44 -7.59 3.43 -4.70
C LEU A 44 -6.65 4.63 -4.69
N SER A 45 -7.17 5.81 -4.99
CA SER A 45 -6.44 7.07 -4.87
C SER A 45 -7.28 8.13 -4.17
N THR A 46 -6.65 8.92 -3.28
CA THR A 46 -7.27 10.09 -2.67
C THR A 46 -6.36 11.29 -2.85
N GLN A 47 -6.88 12.31 -3.54
CA GLN A 47 -6.15 13.53 -3.83
C GLN A 47 -5.64 14.21 -2.56
N GLY A 48 -4.37 14.61 -2.55
CA GLY A 48 -3.73 15.27 -1.41
C GLY A 48 -3.34 14.33 -0.28
N ILE A 49 -3.51 13.01 -0.46
CA ILE A 49 -3.16 11.99 0.51
C ILE A 49 -2.21 10.98 -0.13
N GLY A 50 -2.64 10.29 -1.19
CA GLY A 50 -1.86 9.21 -1.79
C GLY A 50 -2.71 8.19 -2.54
N SER A 51 -2.10 7.04 -2.82
CA SER A 51 -2.75 5.93 -3.52
C SER A 51 -2.24 4.56 -3.07
N ILE A 52 -3.06 3.54 -3.36
CA ILE A 52 -2.72 2.13 -3.33
C ILE A 52 -2.99 1.63 -4.74
N ASP A 53 -1.96 1.24 -5.48
CA ASP A 53 -2.08 0.87 -6.90
C ASP A 53 -1.55 -0.54 -7.12
N ARG A 54 -2.21 -1.31 -7.97
CA ARG A 54 -1.69 -2.63 -8.35
C ARG A 54 -0.53 -2.46 -9.34
N ILE A 55 0.50 -3.28 -9.19
CA ILE A 55 1.63 -3.36 -10.12
C ILE A 55 1.38 -4.57 -11.02
N THR A 56 1.05 -4.32 -12.29
CA THR A 56 0.83 -5.38 -13.28
C THR A 56 2.08 -5.68 -14.07
N ASP A 57 2.89 -4.66 -14.32
CA ASP A 57 4.08 -4.77 -15.16
C ASP A 57 5.33 -4.37 -14.39
N ARG A 58 6.48 -4.94 -14.77
CA ARG A 58 7.76 -4.65 -14.10
C ARG A 58 8.14 -3.17 -14.21
N GLU A 59 7.74 -2.52 -15.30
CA GLU A 59 7.96 -1.09 -15.52
C GLU A 59 7.18 -0.17 -14.57
N ASP A 60 6.15 -0.70 -13.91
CA ASP A 60 5.38 0.05 -12.91
C ASP A 60 6.03 0.03 -11.52
N LEU A 61 7.07 -0.80 -11.31
CA LEU A 61 7.80 -0.82 -10.06
C LEU A 61 8.48 0.54 -9.84
N PRO A 62 8.18 1.22 -8.72
CA PRO A 62 8.78 2.51 -8.44
C PRO A 62 10.23 2.37 -7.99
N ALA A 63 11.09 3.34 -8.29
CA ALA A 63 12.42 3.41 -7.67
C ALA A 63 12.31 3.49 -6.13
N PRO A 64 13.20 2.83 -5.36
CA PRO A 64 14.36 2.03 -5.80
C PRO A 64 14.05 0.55 -6.09
N PHE A 65 12.78 0.16 -6.12
CA PHE A 65 12.33 -1.24 -6.29
C PHE A 65 12.32 -1.70 -7.75
N ASP A 66 12.46 -0.78 -8.70
CA ASP A 66 12.48 -1.01 -10.15
C ASP A 66 13.52 -2.04 -10.61
N ASN A 67 14.62 -2.20 -9.87
CA ASN A 67 15.69 -3.15 -10.15
C ASN A 67 15.73 -4.36 -9.20
N ASP A 68 14.75 -4.49 -8.30
CA ASP A 68 14.71 -5.61 -7.36
C ASP A 68 14.23 -6.89 -8.08
N LEU A 69 15.11 -7.89 -8.18
CA LEU A 69 14.80 -9.17 -8.84
C LEU A 69 13.87 -10.05 -7.99
N ALA A 70 13.73 -9.78 -6.68
CA ALA A 70 12.80 -10.50 -5.81
C ALA A 70 11.35 -10.04 -6.01
N LEU A 71 11.13 -8.88 -6.61
CA LEU A 71 9.80 -8.34 -6.90
C LEU A 71 9.43 -8.65 -8.35
N ASP A 72 8.56 -9.63 -8.57
CA ASP A 72 8.16 -10.05 -9.90
C ASP A 72 6.63 -10.06 -10.07
N PRO A 73 6.04 -9.03 -10.72
CA PRO A 73 4.58 -8.91 -10.83
C PRO A 73 3.94 -10.03 -11.68
N ASP A 74 4.72 -10.72 -12.53
CA ASP A 74 4.25 -11.89 -13.27
C ASP A 74 4.09 -13.14 -12.38
N ARG A 75 4.79 -13.18 -11.24
CA ARG A 75 4.83 -14.33 -10.33
C ARG A 75 4.07 -14.11 -9.04
N GLN A 76 3.93 -12.85 -8.61
CA GLN A 76 3.27 -12.52 -7.37
C GLN A 76 2.46 -11.24 -7.49
N GLU A 77 1.36 -11.18 -6.76
CA GLU A 77 0.54 -9.99 -6.68
C GLU A 77 1.27 -8.89 -5.89
N LEU A 78 1.60 -7.80 -6.58
CA LEU A 78 2.32 -6.66 -6.01
C LEU A 78 1.45 -5.40 -6.01
N TRP A 79 1.64 -4.61 -4.96
CA TRP A 79 0.93 -3.36 -4.74
C TRP A 79 1.91 -2.26 -4.36
N ARG A 80 1.78 -1.11 -5.01
CA ARG A 80 2.45 0.12 -4.64
C ARG A 80 1.59 0.87 -3.63
N LEU A 81 2.19 1.24 -2.50
CA LEU A 81 1.65 2.22 -1.58
C LEU A 81 2.37 3.54 -1.85
N PHE A 82 1.62 4.61 -2.07
CA PHE A 82 2.16 5.92 -2.38
C PHE A 82 1.55 6.97 -1.47
N ARG A 83 2.39 7.88 -0.97
CA ARG A 83 1.98 9.08 -0.25
C ARG A 83 2.42 10.32 -1.02
N GLU A 84 1.47 11.23 -1.23
CA GLU A 84 1.76 12.56 -1.74
C GLU A 84 2.64 13.36 -0.76
N LYS A 85 3.38 14.33 -1.29
CA LYS A 85 4.11 15.28 -0.44
C LYS A 85 3.11 16.26 0.19
N ASP A 86 3.29 16.56 1.47
CA ASP A 86 2.53 17.60 2.16
C ASP A 86 3.43 18.41 3.11
N ARG A 87 2.83 19.26 3.95
CA ARG A 87 3.57 20.10 4.90
C ARG A 87 4.26 19.28 6.01
N ARG A 88 3.71 18.13 6.39
CA ARG A 88 4.24 17.21 7.41
C ARG A 88 5.26 16.24 6.81
N HIS A 89 5.07 15.85 5.56
CA HIS A 89 5.89 14.91 4.81
C HIS A 89 6.39 15.57 3.52
N PRO A 90 7.51 16.32 3.56
CA PRO A 90 7.98 17.11 2.42
C PRO A 90 8.55 16.26 1.26
N ARG A 91 8.63 14.93 1.46
CA ARG A 91 9.08 13.96 0.47
C ARG A 91 7.94 13.03 0.12
N VAL A 92 7.88 12.67 -1.17
CA VAL A 92 7.09 11.54 -1.63
C VAL A 92 7.61 10.29 -0.92
N GLY A 93 6.68 9.48 -0.39
CA GLY A 93 6.99 8.18 0.17
C GLY A 93 6.31 7.11 -0.66
N GLN A 94 7.03 6.04 -0.98
CA GLN A 94 6.45 4.91 -1.70
C GLN A 94 7.05 3.59 -1.24
N TYR A 95 6.23 2.56 -1.20
CA TYR A 95 6.60 1.20 -0.81
C TYR A 95 5.96 0.20 -1.76
N VAL A 96 6.56 -0.97 -1.89
CA VAL A 96 5.99 -2.11 -2.60
C VAL A 96 5.75 -3.22 -1.59
N ILE A 97 4.54 -3.77 -1.59
CA ILE A 97 4.16 -4.90 -0.74
C ILE A 97 3.43 -5.96 -1.56
N THR A 98 3.36 -7.17 -1.02
CA THR A 98 2.55 -8.23 -1.61
C THR A 98 1.06 -8.03 -1.35
N GLY A 99 0.21 -8.65 -2.18
CA GLY A 99 -1.24 -8.63 -1.96
C GLY A 99 -1.65 -9.21 -0.60
N ASP A 100 -0.97 -10.25 -0.13
CA ASP A 100 -1.25 -10.85 1.18
C ASP A 100 -0.93 -9.90 2.33
N GLU A 101 0.21 -9.20 2.26
CA GLU A 101 0.56 -8.16 3.22
C GLU A 101 -0.46 -7.02 3.21
N LEU A 102 -0.87 -6.54 2.03
CA LEU A 102 -1.88 -5.48 1.92
C LEU A 102 -3.18 -5.87 2.62
N ARG A 103 -3.70 -7.07 2.31
CA ARG A 103 -4.94 -7.59 2.90
C ARG A 103 -4.83 -7.74 4.42
N ALA A 104 -3.69 -8.22 4.92
CA ALA A 104 -3.44 -8.33 6.35
C ALA A 104 -3.46 -6.96 7.04
N LEU A 105 -2.82 -5.95 6.44
CA LEU A 105 -2.76 -4.59 6.95
C LEU A 105 -4.15 -3.93 6.96
N VAL A 106 -4.92 -4.05 5.87
CA VAL A 106 -6.29 -3.53 5.79
C VAL A 106 -7.18 -4.18 6.84
N LYS A 107 -7.09 -5.50 7.02
CA LYS A 107 -7.85 -6.22 8.06
C LYS A 107 -7.51 -5.70 9.47
N GLN A 108 -6.23 -5.48 9.76
CA GLN A 108 -5.79 -4.92 11.05
C GLN A 108 -6.34 -3.50 11.26
N ALA A 109 -6.25 -2.63 10.25
CA ALA A 109 -6.76 -1.27 10.32
C ALA A 109 -8.28 -1.21 10.55
N LEU A 110 -9.04 -2.04 9.85
CA LEU A 110 -10.49 -2.16 10.06
C LEU A 110 -10.82 -2.63 11.49
N ALA A 111 -10.10 -3.65 11.99
CA ALA A 111 -10.31 -4.14 13.36
C ALA A 111 -10.02 -3.07 14.42
N LEU A 112 -8.94 -2.29 14.26
CA LEU A 112 -8.61 -1.18 15.17
C LEU A 112 -9.67 -0.07 15.13
N ARG A 113 -10.27 0.17 13.96
CA ARG A 113 -11.34 1.16 13.80
C ARG A 113 -12.66 0.70 14.43
N SER A 114 -13.01 -0.57 14.31
CA SER A 114 -14.22 -1.14 14.94
C SER A 114 -14.11 -1.26 16.47
N ALA A 115 -12.90 -1.22 17.02
CA ALA A 115 -12.65 -1.26 18.47
C ALA A 115 -12.70 0.13 19.15
N ARG A 116 -12.87 1.21 18.38
CA ARG A 116 -13.07 2.59 18.87
C ARG A 116 -14.55 2.95 18.87
#